data_AF-A0A817WAG3-F1
#
_entry.id   AF-A0A817WAG3-F1
#
_cell.length_a   1.000
_cell.length_b   1.000
_cell.length_c   1.000
_cell.angle_alpha   90.00
_cell.angle_beta   90.00
_cell.angle_gamma   90.00
#
_symmetry.space_group_name_H-M   'P 1'
#
loop_
_entity.id
_entity.type
_entity.pdbx_description
1 polymer ?
#
loop_
_entity_poly.entity_id
_entity_poly.type
_entity_poly.pdbx_seq_one_letter_code
_entity_poly.pdbx_strand_id
1 'polypeptide(L)'
;MRVQSDRRCRHVRELLNRTLISLHLLRRIKYYQLPCKQQWNLACFYDEKYMCYCTNRNESREAQCFTIGHNEMNSCQGMSNGGCLNGARCFQDQLICPTMTLEGVVNSLQDD
;
A
#
# COMPACT_ATOMS: atom_id res chain seq x y z
N MET A 1 16.86 -8.07 -1.47
CA MET A 1 16.15 -6.87 -0.98
C MET A 1 16.33 -6.78 0.54
N ARG A 2 17.11 -5.82 1.06
CA ARG A 2 17.23 -5.63 2.53
C ARG A 2 16.03 -4.84 3.01
N VAL A 3 15.20 -5.45 3.85
CA VAL A 3 14.14 -4.75 4.59
C VAL A 3 14.82 -3.83 5.60
N GLN A 4 14.82 -2.53 5.33
CA GLN A 4 15.27 -1.53 6.29
C GLN A 4 14.04 -0.92 6.96
N SER A 5 14.09 -0.77 8.29
CA SER A 5 12.94 -0.35 9.11
C SER A 5 12.44 1.06 8.78
N ASP A 6 13.33 1.92 8.27
CA ASP A 6 13.03 3.28 7.77
C ASP A 6 12.15 3.28 6.50
N ARG A 7 12.10 2.16 5.77
CA ARG A 7 11.23 2.00 4.59
C ARG A 7 9.83 1.53 4.94
N ARG A 8 9.50 1.34 6.22
CA ARG A 8 8.15 0.97 6.66
C ARG A 8 7.24 2.20 6.59
N CYS A 9 6.03 2.01 6.06
CA CYS A 9 5.00 3.05 6.11
C CYS A 9 4.61 3.31 7.57
N ARG A 10 4.55 4.58 7.98
CA ARG A 10 4.15 4.98 9.34
C ARG A 10 2.63 5.00 9.48
N HIS A 11 2.12 4.82 10.70
CA HIS A 11 0.69 4.99 10.94
C HIS A 11 0.35 6.48 10.92
N VAL A 12 -0.84 6.84 10.40
CA VAL A 12 -1.29 8.24 10.31
C VAL A 12 -1.28 8.99 11.65
N ARG A 13 -1.42 8.26 12.78
CA ARG A 13 -1.39 8.79 14.15
C ARG A 13 -0.03 9.38 14.53
N GLU A 14 1.03 8.97 13.84
CA GLU A 14 2.38 9.49 14.01
C GLU A 14 2.64 10.72 13.14
N LEU A 15 1.74 11.03 12.21
CA LEU A 15 1.94 12.06 11.18
C LEU A 15 1.01 13.26 11.33
N LEU A 16 -0.18 13.07 11.90
CA LEU A 16 -1.17 14.13 12.09
C LEU A 16 -1.29 14.53 13.56
N ASN A 17 -1.64 15.81 13.77
CA ASN A 17 -1.96 16.34 15.09
C ASN A 17 -3.12 15.57 15.75
N ARG A 18 -3.10 15.48 17.09
CA ARG A 18 -4.13 14.77 17.87
C ARG A 18 -5.55 15.21 17.53
N THR A 19 -5.77 16.51 17.31
CA THR A 19 -7.08 17.07 16.92
C THR A 19 -7.58 16.52 15.59
N LEU A 20 -6.69 16.27 14.62
CA LEU A 20 -7.05 15.67 13.33
C LEU A 20 -7.30 14.17 13.47
N ILE A 21 -6.52 13.48 14.30
CA ILE A 21 -6.68 12.06 14.58
C ILE A 21 -8.03 11.75 15.25
N SER A 22 -8.49 12.63 16.14
CA SER A 22 -9.80 12.50 16.81
C SER A 22 -10.99 12.76 15.90
N LEU A 23 -10.79 13.27 14.67
CA LEU A 23 -11.87 13.44 13.72
C LEU A 23 -12.38 12.08 13.22
N HIS A 24 -13.68 12.03 12.94
CA HIS A 24 -14.27 10.93 12.18
C HIS A 24 -13.53 10.73 10.84
N LEU A 25 -13.38 9.48 10.41
CA LEU A 25 -12.58 9.10 9.23
C LEU A 25 -12.89 9.94 7.98
N LEU A 26 -14.19 10.16 7.69
CA LEU A 26 -14.65 10.98 6.56
C LEU A 26 -14.16 12.44 6.58
N ARG A 27 -13.91 12.99 7.77
CA ARG A 27 -13.33 14.33 7.93
C ARG A 27 -11.81 14.25 7.92
N ARG A 28 -11.26 13.25 8.59
CA ARG A 28 -9.82 13.01 8.72
C ARG A 28 -9.14 12.81 7.36
N ILE A 29 -9.78 12.08 6.43
CA ILE A 29 -9.22 11.78 5.09
C ILE A 29 -8.95 13.03 4.24
N LYS A 30 -9.68 14.14 4.47
CA LYS A 30 -9.43 15.41 3.80
C LYS A 30 -8.04 15.98 4.11
N TYR A 31 -7.45 15.56 5.23
CA TYR A 31 -6.13 16.00 5.68
C TYR A 31 -5.00 15.03 5.28
N TYR A 32 -5.29 13.94 4.57
CA TYR A 32 -4.28 12.95 4.19
C TYR A 32 -3.30 13.45 3.13
N GLN A 33 -3.60 14.59 2.50
CA GLN A 33 -2.64 15.29 1.65
C GLN A 33 -1.53 15.97 2.45
N LEU A 34 -1.75 16.32 3.72
CA LEU A 34 -0.78 17.10 4.52
C LEU A 34 0.54 16.36 4.78
N PRO A 35 0.58 15.07 5.17
CA PRO A 35 1.84 14.38 5.46
C PRO A 35 2.79 14.39 4.26
N CYS A 36 2.28 14.14 3.05
CA CYS A 36 3.08 14.18 1.83
C CYS A 36 3.60 15.59 1.53
N LYS A 37 2.79 16.63 1.80
CA LYS A 37 3.15 18.05 1.63
C LYS A 37 4.23 18.52 2.61
N GLN A 38 4.22 18.01 3.84
CA GLN A 38 5.10 18.49 4.92
C GLN A 38 6.38 17.69 5.06
N GLN A 39 6.39 16.42 4.64
CA GLN A 39 7.51 15.51 4.83
C GLN A 39 7.96 14.94 3.49
N TRP A 40 8.93 15.59 2.85
CA TRP A 40 9.41 15.20 1.50
C TRP A 40 10.02 13.80 1.43
N ASN A 41 10.54 13.29 2.54
CA ASN A 41 11.10 11.95 2.65
C ASN A 41 10.05 10.86 2.98
N LEU A 42 8.78 11.21 3.23
CA LEU A 42 7.74 10.25 3.59
C LEU A 42 7.30 9.45 2.36
N ALA A 43 7.74 8.22 2.16
CA ALA A 43 7.30 7.42 1.00
C ALA A 43 5.80 7.06 1.07
N CYS A 44 5.33 6.63 2.25
CA CYS A 44 3.98 6.10 2.45
C CYS A 44 3.54 6.15 3.91
N PHE A 45 2.23 6.06 4.13
CA PHE A 45 1.61 5.95 5.44
C PHE A 45 0.30 5.15 5.34
N TYR A 46 -0.24 4.71 6.47
CA TYR A 46 -1.49 3.95 6.51
C TYR A 46 -2.35 4.31 7.72
N ASP A 47 -3.63 3.95 7.67
CA ASP A 47 -4.53 3.91 8.81
C ASP A 47 -5.28 2.57 8.86
N GLU A 48 -6.38 2.51 9.61
CA GLU A 48 -7.16 1.28 9.79
C GLU A 48 -7.85 0.80 8.49
N LYS A 49 -7.98 1.64 7.46
CA LYS A 49 -8.73 1.35 6.23
C LYS A 49 -7.95 1.64 4.95
N TYR A 50 -7.01 2.58 4.97
CA TYR A 50 -6.33 3.10 3.80
C TYR A 50 -4.82 2.96 3.90
N MET A 51 -4.20 2.60 2.79
CA MET A 51 -2.77 2.80 2.57
C MET A 51 -2.59 3.93 1.57
N CYS A 52 -1.66 4.82 1.86
CA CYS A 52 -1.36 5.99 1.05
C CYS A 52 0.13 6.03 0.69
N TYR A 53 0.45 6.38 -0.55
CA TYR A 53 1.80 6.68 -0.99
C TYR A 53 1.89 8.11 -1.51
N CYS A 54 3.06 8.72 -1.35
CA CYS A 54 3.29 10.10 -1.73
C CYS A 54 3.90 10.16 -3.14
N THR A 55 3.23 10.86 -4.06
CA THR A 55 3.68 11.05 -5.45
C THR A 55 4.01 12.50 -5.73
N ASN A 56 5.02 12.74 -6.56
CA ASN A 56 5.33 14.08 -7.05
C ASN A 56 4.47 14.38 -8.28
N ARG A 57 3.67 15.44 -8.23
CA ARG A 57 2.84 15.93 -9.33
C ARG A 57 2.89 17.45 -9.37
N ASN A 58 3.34 18.00 -10.50
CA ASN A 58 3.40 19.44 -10.76
C ASN A 58 4.00 20.23 -9.58
N GLU A 59 5.21 19.84 -9.16
CA GLU A 59 5.97 20.47 -8.05
C GLU A 59 5.34 20.31 -6.65
N SER A 60 4.20 19.65 -6.55
CA SER A 60 3.55 19.31 -5.29
C SER A 60 3.67 17.82 -5.00
N ARG A 61 3.60 17.45 -3.72
CA ARG A 61 3.62 16.06 -3.29
C ARG A 61 2.27 15.70 -2.72
N GLU A 62 1.57 14.81 -3.43
CA GLU A 62 0.19 14.43 -3.16
C GLU A 62 0.15 13.01 -2.60
N ALA A 63 -0.78 12.77 -1.69
CA ALA A 63 -1.10 11.44 -1.20
C ALA A 63 -2.09 10.77 -2.16
N GLN A 64 -1.72 9.62 -2.69
CA GLN A 64 -2.62 8.71 -3.38
C GLN A 64 -2.95 7.56 -2.45
N CYS A 65 -4.24 7.39 -2.13
CA CYS A 65 -4.70 6.44 -1.12
C CYS A 65 -5.61 5.40 -1.75
N PHE A 66 -5.45 4.15 -1.34
CA PHE A 66 -6.30 3.02 -1.72
C PHE A 66 -6.75 2.27 -0.46
N THR A 67 -7.91 1.64 -0.55
CA THR A 67 -8.45 0.86 0.56
C THR A 67 -7.63 -0.41 0.72
N ILE A 68 -7.28 -0.76 1.95
CA ILE A 68 -6.65 -2.03 2.28
C ILE A 68 -7.65 -2.91 3.02
N GLY A 69 -7.99 -4.04 2.42
CA GLY A 69 -8.84 -5.05 3.03
C GLY A 69 -8.03 -5.90 4.00
N HIS A 70 -7.76 -5.44 5.22
CA HIS A 70 -7.08 -6.27 6.24
C HIS A 70 -7.81 -7.59 6.53
N ASN A 71 -9.12 -7.63 6.28
CA ASN A 71 -10.00 -8.79 6.49
C ASN A 71 -10.40 -9.48 5.17
N GLU A 72 -10.01 -8.95 4.01
CA GLU A 72 -10.29 -9.62 2.73
C GLU A 72 -9.24 -10.73 2.54
N MET A 73 -9.59 -11.93 2.98
CA MET A 73 -8.83 -13.16 2.74
C MET A 73 -8.98 -13.57 1.27
N ASN A 74 -8.46 -12.76 0.36
CA ASN A 74 -8.41 -13.16 -1.04
C ASN A 74 -7.21 -14.08 -1.21
N SER A 75 -7.44 -15.39 -1.16
CA SER A 75 -6.49 -16.35 -1.72
C SER A 75 -6.29 -15.97 -3.18
N CYS A 76 -5.10 -15.45 -3.53
CA CYS A 76 -4.80 -15.09 -4.90
C CYS A 76 -5.15 -16.23 -5.85
N GLN A 77 -5.97 -15.94 -6.84
CA GLN A 77 -6.56 -16.95 -7.70
C GLN A 77 -5.44 -17.65 -8.49
N GLY A 78 -5.45 -18.99 -8.48
CA GLY A 78 -4.42 -19.81 -9.12
C GLY A 78 -3.14 -20.05 -8.30
N MET A 79 -3.01 -19.50 -7.10
CA MET A 79 -1.92 -19.86 -6.18
C MET A 79 -2.42 -20.82 -5.11
N SER A 80 -2.27 -22.13 -5.34
CA SER A 80 -2.45 -23.13 -4.30
C SER A 80 -1.40 -22.91 -3.20
N ASN A 81 -1.81 -22.33 -2.08
CA ASN A 81 -0.99 -22.02 -0.91
C ASN A 81 0.16 -21.04 -1.15
N GLY A 82 -0.20 -19.79 -1.47
CA GLY A 82 0.55 -18.60 -1.01
C GLY A 82 2.06 -18.66 -1.22
N GLY A 83 2.53 -18.22 -2.39
CA GLY A 83 3.96 -17.92 -2.64
C GLY A 83 4.53 -16.80 -1.76
N CYS A 84 3.82 -16.40 -0.71
CA CYS A 84 4.21 -15.44 0.28
C CYS A 84 4.95 -16.15 1.43
N LEU A 85 6.22 -15.84 1.60
CA LEU A 85 7.04 -16.40 2.68
C LEU A 85 6.60 -15.90 4.06
N ASN A 86 7.01 -16.60 5.12
CA ASN A 86 6.82 -16.18 6.53
C ASN A 86 5.36 -15.99 6.97
N GLY A 87 4.43 -16.78 6.42
CA GLY A 87 3.00 -16.67 6.76
C GLY A 87 2.36 -15.36 6.30
N ALA A 88 3.03 -14.62 5.41
CA ALA A 88 2.43 -13.47 4.74
C ALA A 88 1.23 -13.92 3.90
N ARG A 89 0.26 -13.03 3.73
CA ARG A 89 -0.95 -13.30 2.97
C ARG A 89 -0.89 -12.56 1.65
N CYS A 90 -1.37 -13.23 0.61
CA CYS A 90 -1.47 -12.64 -0.71
C CYS A 90 -2.64 -11.65 -0.76
N PHE A 91 -2.46 -10.55 -1.47
CA PHE A 91 -3.51 -9.55 -1.74
C PHE A 91 -3.61 -9.37 -3.25
N GLN A 92 -4.77 -9.67 -3.81
CA GLN A 92 -5.08 -9.47 -5.23
C GLN A 92 -6.13 -8.36 -5.34
N ASP A 93 -5.72 -7.22 -5.90
CA ASP A 93 -6.58 -6.04 -6.08
C ASP A 93 -7.65 -6.27 -7.17
N GLN A 94 -7.26 -6.85 -8.31
CA GLN A 94 -8.15 -7.22 -9.40
C GLN A 94 -7.85 -8.63 -9.90
N LEU A 95 -8.88 -9.37 -10.34
CA LEU A 95 -8.72 -10.72 -10.89
C LEU A 95 -7.80 -10.75 -12.11
N ILE A 96 -7.76 -9.65 -12.87
CA ILE A 96 -6.96 -9.50 -14.10
C ILE A 96 -5.50 -9.17 -13.80
N CYS A 97 -5.18 -8.70 -12.58
CA CYS A 97 -3.80 -8.38 -12.22
C CYS A 97 -2.98 -9.68 -12.10
N PRO A 98 -1.77 -9.73 -12.71
CA PRO A 98 -0.89 -10.89 -12.59
C PRO A 98 -0.56 -11.21 -11.13
N THR A 99 -0.72 -12.47 -10.75
CA THR A 99 -0.41 -12.99 -9.41
C THR A 99 1.03 -13.49 -9.27
N MET A 100 1.80 -13.46 -10.37
CA MET A 100 3.20 -13.87 -10.42
C MET A 100 4.08 -12.72 -10.95
N THR A 101 5.33 -12.68 -10.49
CA THR A 101 6.36 -11.82 -11.07
C THR A 101 6.63 -12.22 -12.53
N LEU A 102 7.04 -11.26 -13.36
CA LEU A 102 7.37 -11.48 -14.78
C LEU A 102 8.40 -12.61 -15.01
N GLU A 103 9.22 -12.96 -14.00
CA GLU A 103 10.13 -14.11 -14.07
C GLU A 103 9.40 -15.46 -14.30
N GLY A 104 8.13 -15.59 -13.91
CA GLY A 104 7.31 -16.78 -14.20
C GLY A 104 6.63 -16.78 -15.58
N VAL A 105 6.40 -15.59 -16.16
CA VAL A 105 5.76 -15.43 -17.47
C VAL A 105 6.75 -15.68 -18.62
N VAL A 106 8.02 -15.33 -18.44
CA VAL A 106 9.05 -15.54 -19.46
C VAL A 106 9.25 -17.04 -19.76
N ASN A 107 9.13 -17.90 -18.75
CA ASN A 107 9.30 -19.36 -18.91
C ASN A 107 8.07 -20.06 -19.53
N SER A 108 6.96 -19.37 -19.75
CA SER A 108 5.74 -19.95 -20.35
C SER A 108 5.45 -19.44 -21.77
N LEU A 109 6.33 -18.59 -22.31
CA LEU A 109 6.30 -18.12 -23.70
C LEU A 109 7.50 -18.64 -24.52
N GLN A 110 8.14 -19.70 -24.04
CA GLN A 110 9.33 -20.29 -24.67
C GLN A 110 9.14 -21.77 -25.00
N ASP A 111 7.88 -22.18 -25.19
CA ASP A 111 7.47 -23.45 -25.80
C ASP A 111 6.42 -23.15 -26.87
N ASP A 112 6.84 -22.52 -27.98
CA ASP A 112 6.21 -22.55 -29.31
C ASP A 112 7.28 -22.30 -30.39
#